data_AF-A0A139SSY1-F1
#
_entry.id   AF-A0A139SSY1-F1
#
_cell.length_a   1.000
_cell.length_b   1.000
_cell.length_c   1.000
_cell.angle_alpha   90.00
_cell.angle_beta   90.00
_cell.angle_gamma   90.00
#
_symmetry.space_group_name_H-M   'P 1'
#
loop_
_entity.id
_entity.type
_entity.pdbx_description
1 polymer ?
#
loop_
_entity_poly.entity_id
_entity_poly.type
_entity_poly.pdbx_seq_one_letter_code
_entity_poly.pdbx_strand_id
1 'polypeptide(L)'
;MTRSRHLFAALASLSAAALLLTACNTTDTTGAPSQVASTAGTSDAIAPAQTSLDLPAASTLSAGTRSTAEKIGHLQTVGRHERVREATRLGLSEAHLFAADVGKNVIRLKDGRETALEILNRRLHELGRLRASARNDDVSLSVIGTPRPPRLIPATEEREARTFPGYFGPPIDLRPDFSNWQFTFAQITFTRDGQVQRSLTFFDNQGRAVQRLIIDTLDGIPAFEQIIQDFRAETQSSEIVLTPEEPADPIRPDAQVDVPSLIAAWDAITDVHQFSTAVLAKHDVTRLQALRLAGPERAQRLDSPKALNALLSAAAHEKLEIMAFVSNSANTQIFTGKIEAPTKARGGWLRVGDEHGASLSINEAGIDQIWLVKKPSSIGILSTVEVYNAKGEVIVQFYSKREPRKPESDTWRALLAKLPKA
;
A
#
# COMPACT_ATOMS: atom_id res chain seq x y z
N MET A 1 32.99 -48.65 26.53
CA MET A 1 34.22 -48.27 27.26
C MET A 1 34.10 -46.78 27.60
N THR A 2 33.60 -46.47 28.81
CA THR A 2 34.34 -45.83 29.94
C THR A 2 34.45 -44.30 29.76
N ARG A 3 33.50 -43.50 30.28
CA ARG A 3 33.48 -42.76 31.60
C ARG A 3 34.26 -41.43 31.55
N SER A 4 33.94 -40.33 32.25
CA SER A 4 32.82 -39.85 33.10
C SER A 4 33.25 -38.54 33.81
N ARG A 5 32.28 -37.79 34.37
CA ARG A 5 32.32 -36.80 35.52
C ARG A 5 32.68 -35.34 35.20
N HIS A 6 31.99 -34.30 35.70
CA HIS A 6 31.37 -34.01 37.02
C HIS A 6 30.02 -33.23 36.85
N LEU A 7 28.90 -33.41 37.61
CA LEU A 7 28.54 -32.98 39.01
C LEU A 7 28.79 -31.46 39.28
N PHE A 8 27.93 -30.58 39.84
CA PHE A 8 26.70 -30.64 40.66
C PHE A 8 25.96 -29.25 40.70
N ALA A 9 24.63 -29.28 40.92
CA ALA A 9 23.72 -28.39 41.71
C ALA A 9 23.56 -26.85 41.52
N ALA A 10 22.38 -26.52 40.99
CA ALA A 10 21.32 -25.57 41.38
C ALA A 10 21.34 -24.67 42.65
N LEU A 11 20.75 -23.47 42.42
CA LEU A 11 19.76 -22.69 43.20
C LEU A 11 20.18 -21.62 44.23
N ALA A 12 19.85 -20.36 43.89
CA ALA A 12 19.14 -19.30 44.66
C ALA A 12 19.76 -17.90 44.39
N SER A 13 19.09 -16.75 44.22
CA SER A 13 17.69 -16.30 44.08
C SER A 13 17.68 -14.76 43.90
N LEU A 14 16.52 -14.21 43.48
CA LEU A 14 15.97 -12.85 43.66
C LEU A 14 16.18 -11.73 42.60
N SER A 15 15.08 -11.51 41.87
CA SER A 15 14.23 -10.29 41.88
C SER A 15 14.79 -8.93 41.44
N ALA A 16 14.24 -8.42 40.33
CA ALA A 16 13.62 -7.08 40.27
C ALA A 16 12.69 -6.97 39.04
N ALA A 17 11.38 -7.08 39.29
CA ALA A 17 10.31 -6.63 38.40
C ALA A 17 9.43 -5.65 39.19
N ALA A 18 8.86 -4.66 38.49
CA ALA A 18 7.80 -3.74 38.89
C ALA A 18 8.15 -2.61 39.88
N LEU A 19 8.15 -1.37 39.39
CA LEU A 19 7.65 -0.19 40.11
C LEU A 19 7.32 0.96 39.14
N LEU A 20 6.24 1.71 39.45
CA LEU A 20 5.63 2.89 38.78
C LEU A 20 4.65 2.55 37.63
N LEU A 21 3.34 2.73 37.71
CA LEU A 21 2.47 3.52 38.60
C LEU A 21 1.16 2.79 38.91
N THR A 22 0.78 2.74 40.19
CA THR A 22 -0.61 2.66 40.64
C THR A 22 -0.83 3.72 41.72
N ALA A 23 -1.48 4.81 41.36
CA ALA A 23 -2.18 5.78 42.22
C ALA A 23 -2.98 6.67 41.23
N CYS A 24 -4.29 6.83 41.26
CA CYS A 24 -5.31 6.56 42.26
C CYS A 24 -6.58 6.06 41.54
N ASN A 25 -7.29 5.15 42.18
CA ASN A 25 -8.72 4.96 41.96
C ASN A 25 -9.35 4.93 43.35
N THR A 26 -10.17 5.92 43.67
CA THR A 26 -11.14 5.85 44.77
C THR A 26 -12.47 6.31 44.20
N THR A 27 -13.39 5.35 44.15
CA THR A 27 -14.82 5.48 43.96
C THR A 27 -15.44 6.31 45.09
N ASP A 28 -16.39 7.18 44.78
CA ASP A 28 -17.63 7.19 45.56
C ASP A 28 -18.82 7.79 44.79
N THR A 29 -20.01 7.60 45.36
CA THR A 29 -21.19 7.08 44.67
C THR A 29 -22.37 8.09 44.68
N THR A 30 -23.33 7.90 43.75
CA THR A 30 -24.77 8.26 43.81
C THR A 30 -25.27 9.72 43.73
N GLY A 31 -26.30 9.92 42.89
CA GLY A 31 -27.45 10.80 43.19
C GLY A 31 -27.72 11.97 42.24
N ALA A 32 -28.72 11.84 41.35
CA ALA A 32 -29.49 12.94 40.77
C ALA A 32 -30.91 12.92 41.41
N PRO A 33 -31.86 13.84 41.13
CA PRO A 33 -31.82 15.20 40.53
C PRO A 33 -32.62 16.26 41.36
N SER A 34 -32.55 17.56 41.00
CA SER A 34 -33.72 18.47 40.80
C SER A 34 -33.38 19.97 40.86
N GLN A 35 -34.28 20.74 40.26
CA GLN A 35 -34.21 22.13 39.80
C GLN A 35 -34.46 23.21 40.87
N VAL A 36 -34.20 24.47 40.45
CA VAL A 36 -34.99 25.73 40.64
C VAL A 36 -34.33 26.88 41.44
N ALA A 37 -34.04 27.94 40.66
CA ALA A 37 -34.18 29.41 40.88
C ALA A 37 -33.37 30.23 41.91
N SER A 38 -32.66 31.23 41.34
CA SER A 38 -32.58 32.68 41.64
C SER A 38 -32.40 33.18 43.08
N THR A 39 -31.40 34.04 43.31
CA THR A 39 -31.53 35.52 43.30
C THR A 39 -30.22 36.19 43.72
N ALA A 40 -30.14 37.49 43.41
CA ALA A 40 -29.00 38.39 43.43
C ALA A 40 -28.44 38.77 44.83
N GLY A 41 -27.20 39.27 44.84
CA GLY A 41 -26.60 39.98 45.99
C GLY A 41 -25.17 40.45 45.70
N THR A 42 -24.97 41.77 45.81
CA THR A 42 -23.81 42.61 45.46
C THR A 42 -22.75 42.78 46.57
N SER A 43 -21.59 43.34 46.17
CA SER A 43 -20.47 43.94 46.97
C SER A 43 -19.53 42.97 47.70
N ASP A 44 -18.20 43.15 47.78
CA ASP A 44 -17.34 44.28 47.44
C ASP A 44 -15.87 43.84 47.22
N ALA A 45 -15.11 44.76 46.64
CA ALA A 45 -13.76 44.67 46.08
C ALA A 45 -12.63 44.10 46.96
N ILE A 46 -11.60 43.54 46.30
CA ILE A 46 -10.15 43.76 46.52
C ILE A 46 -9.43 43.47 45.18
N ALA A 47 -8.73 44.46 44.62
CA ALA A 47 -7.76 44.26 43.52
C ALA A 47 -6.43 43.76 44.10
N PRO A 48 -5.61 42.98 43.34
CA PRO A 48 -4.52 43.65 42.62
C PRO A 48 -4.04 42.98 41.31
N ALA A 49 -3.23 43.75 40.57
CA ALA A 49 -2.19 43.36 39.61
C ALA A 49 -2.62 42.65 38.31
N GLN A 50 -2.80 43.46 37.26
CA GLN A 50 -2.69 42.98 35.88
C GLN A 50 -1.24 42.65 35.55
N THR A 51 -0.93 41.37 35.46
CA THR A 51 0.25 40.86 34.76
C THR A 51 -0.23 40.32 33.42
N SER A 52 -0.14 41.14 32.37
CA SER A 52 -0.36 40.69 30.99
C SER A 52 0.76 39.72 30.63
N LEU A 53 0.47 38.42 30.76
CA LEU A 53 1.25 37.39 30.08
C LEU A 53 0.96 37.52 28.58
N ASP A 54 1.82 38.27 27.89
CA ASP A 54 1.94 38.23 26.44
C ASP A 54 2.26 36.78 26.03
N LEU A 55 1.22 36.04 25.68
CA LEU A 55 1.34 34.83 24.88
C LEU A 55 1.95 35.25 23.54
N PRO A 56 3.10 34.71 23.11
CA PRO A 56 3.64 35.06 21.82
C PRO A 56 2.61 34.69 20.76
N ALA A 57 2.20 35.69 19.98
CA ALA A 57 1.31 35.54 18.84
C ALA A 57 1.76 34.34 18.02
N ALA A 58 0.89 33.34 17.90
CA ALA A 58 1.09 32.21 17.02
C ALA A 58 1.35 32.77 15.62
N SER A 59 2.61 32.70 15.18
CA SER A 59 3.04 33.23 13.90
C SER A 59 2.34 32.45 12.80
N THR A 60 1.28 33.05 12.25
CA THR A 60 0.67 32.69 10.98
C THR A 60 1.61 33.12 9.84
N LEU A 61 2.82 32.55 9.84
CA LEU A 61 3.75 32.65 8.73
C LEU A 61 3.44 31.54 7.73
N SER A 62 3.24 31.94 6.48
CA SER A 62 2.95 31.12 5.31
C SER A 62 3.73 29.80 5.28
N ALA A 63 3.01 28.69 5.03
CA ALA A 63 3.55 27.34 4.91
C ALA A 63 4.69 27.19 3.86
N GLY A 64 4.88 28.20 2.99
CA GLY A 64 5.93 28.25 1.99
C GLY A 64 7.33 28.62 2.51
N THR A 65 7.48 29.09 3.76
CA THR A 65 8.77 29.64 4.25
C THR A 65 9.56 28.68 5.15
N ARG A 66 8.94 27.61 5.65
CA ARG A 66 9.60 26.67 6.58
C ARG A 66 10.43 25.63 5.82
N SER A 67 11.63 25.36 6.31
CA SER A 67 12.45 24.24 5.86
C SER A 67 11.76 22.90 6.11
N THR A 68 12.14 21.86 5.37
CA THR A 68 11.61 20.50 5.57
C THR A 68 11.83 20.01 7.00
N ALA A 69 12.99 20.30 7.60
CA ALA A 69 13.28 19.95 8.98
C ALA A 69 12.31 20.62 9.97
N GLU A 70 12.01 21.91 9.81
CA GLU A 70 11.03 22.62 10.65
C GLU A 70 9.61 22.06 10.48
N LYS A 71 9.23 21.69 9.25
CA LYS A 71 7.93 21.06 8.99
C LYS A 71 7.83 19.68 9.67
N ILE A 72 8.88 18.88 9.63
CA ILE A 72 8.95 17.58 10.33
C ILE A 72 8.91 17.80 11.86
N GLY A 73 9.67 18.77 12.38
CA GLY A 73 9.64 19.14 13.79
C GLY A 73 8.23 19.52 14.25
N HIS A 74 7.47 20.24 13.43
CA HIS A 74 6.06 20.50 13.70
C HIS A 74 5.20 19.23 13.72
N LEU A 75 5.38 18.30 12.78
CA LEU A 75 4.63 17.03 12.82
C LEU A 75 4.87 16.22 14.10
N GLN A 76 6.06 16.35 14.70
CA GLN A 76 6.39 15.69 15.97
C GLN A 76 5.62 16.25 17.16
N THR A 77 5.12 17.49 17.08
CA THR A 77 4.26 18.11 18.11
C THR A 77 2.78 17.85 17.88
N VAL A 78 2.38 17.43 16.68
CA VAL A 78 0.99 17.17 16.30
C VAL A 78 0.55 15.77 16.72
N GLY A 79 -0.69 15.67 17.22
CA GLY A 79 -1.32 14.40 17.59
C GLY A 79 -1.48 13.45 16.39
N ARG A 80 -1.37 12.14 16.63
CA ARG A 80 -1.34 11.11 15.56
C ARG A 80 -2.55 11.18 14.60
N HIS A 81 -3.74 11.52 15.10
CA HIS A 81 -4.96 11.60 14.29
C HIS A 81 -4.96 12.75 13.27
N GLU A 82 -4.24 13.83 13.56
CA GLU A 82 -4.21 15.03 12.72
C GLU A 82 -2.98 15.07 11.81
N ARG A 83 -1.95 14.28 12.17
CA ARG A 83 -0.63 14.34 11.55
C ARG A 83 -0.64 14.11 10.04
N VAL A 84 -1.48 13.19 9.54
CA VAL A 84 -1.61 12.93 8.10
C VAL A 84 -2.13 14.17 7.37
N ARG A 85 -3.20 14.78 7.90
CA ARG A 85 -3.80 16.00 7.35
C ARG A 85 -2.80 17.17 7.37
N GLU A 86 -2.09 17.34 8.48
CA GLU A 86 -1.06 18.39 8.59
C GLU A 86 0.13 18.15 7.67
N ALA A 87 0.57 16.90 7.49
CA ALA A 87 1.64 16.58 6.54
C ALA A 87 1.23 16.95 5.11
N THR A 88 0.02 16.59 4.68
CA THR A 88 -0.52 17.01 3.38
C THR A 88 -0.55 18.53 3.24
N ARG A 89 -1.02 19.26 4.26
CA ARG A 89 -1.06 20.73 4.26
C ARG A 89 0.33 21.37 4.15
N LEU A 90 1.36 20.73 4.70
CA LEU A 90 2.75 21.20 4.66
C LEU A 90 3.53 20.75 3.42
N GLY A 91 2.91 19.94 2.54
CA GLY A 91 3.56 19.35 1.38
C GLY A 91 4.58 18.26 1.74
N LEU A 92 4.36 17.57 2.85
CA LEU A 92 5.20 16.46 3.30
C LEU A 92 4.65 15.12 2.81
N SER A 93 5.53 14.30 2.24
CA SER A 93 5.22 12.92 1.82
C SER A 93 5.00 11.96 3.01
N GLU A 94 4.54 10.74 2.72
CA GLU A 94 4.34 9.73 3.74
C GLU A 94 5.64 9.23 4.38
N ALA A 95 6.73 9.19 3.62
CA ALA A 95 8.04 8.87 4.20
C ALA A 95 8.42 9.86 5.32
N HIS A 96 8.03 11.14 5.20
CA HIS A 96 8.25 12.12 6.28
C HIS A 96 7.44 11.83 7.54
N LEU A 97 6.24 11.25 7.42
CA LEU A 97 5.46 10.81 8.59
C LEU A 97 6.19 9.72 9.37
N PHE A 98 6.84 8.79 8.67
CA PHE A 98 7.66 7.75 9.30
C PHE A 98 8.96 8.34 9.85
N ALA A 99 9.62 9.21 9.09
CA ALA A 99 10.84 9.88 9.50
C ALA A 99 10.63 10.70 10.79
N ALA A 100 9.48 11.36 10.96
CA ALA A 100 9.13 12.11 12.16
C ALA A 100 9.10 11.26 13.44
N ASP A 101 8.85 9.95 13.33
CA ASP A 101 8.76 9.02 14.46
C ASP A 101 10.04 8.16 14.63
N VAL A 102 11.11 8.44 13.87
CA VAL A 102 12.42 7.78 13.99
C VAL A 102 12.99 8.01 15.39
N GLY A 103 13.50 6.95 16.01
CA GLY A 103 14.02 6.96 17.38
C GLY A 103 12.95 6.87 18.47
N LYS A 104 11.66 6.92 18.11
CA LYS A 104 10.53 6.62 19.01
C LYS A 104 10.08 5.19 18.78
N ASN A 105 9.22 5.00 17.79
CA ASN A 105 8.60 3.72 17.47
C ASN A 105 8.87 3.31 16.01
N VAL A 106 9.71 4.08 15.31
CA VAL A 106 10.22 3.81 13.97
C VAL A 106 11.74 3.69 14.03
N ILE A 107 12.28 2.73 13.29
CA ILE A 107 13.71 2.49 13.09
C ILE A 107 13.97 2.65 11.59
N ARG A 108 14.88 3.56 11.24
CA ARG A 108 15.33 3.75 9.87
C ARG A 108 16.32 2.66 9.50
N LEU A 109 16.08 1.99 8.37
CA LEU A 109 17.04 1.08 7.76
C LEU A 109 17.87 1.84 6.72
N LYS A 110 18.98 1.25 6.28
CA LYS A 110 19.88 1.79 5.25
C LYS A 110 19.07 2.16 4.01
N ASP A 111 19.25 3.37 3.53
CA ASP A 111 18.56 3.85 2.34
C ASP A 111 19.08 3.14 1.08
N GLY A 112 18.29 3.23 0.00
CA GLY A 112 18.65 2.80 -1.35
C GLY A 112 18.09 1.44 -1.76
N ARG A 113 18.19 1.19 -3.08
CA ARG A 113 17.66 0.00 -3.74
C ARG A 113 18.19 -1.32 -3.19
N GLU A 114 19.45 -1.35 -2.71
CA GLU A 114 20.10 -2.59 -2.27
C GLU A 114 19.45 -3.14 -1.01
N THR A 115 19.15 -2.28 -0.02
CA THR A 115 18.44 -2.67 1.20
C THR A 115 17.05 -3.21 0.87
N ALA A 116 16.31 -2.50 0.02
CA ALA A 116 14.98 -2.92 -0.40
C ALA A 116 15.00 -4.26 -1.13
N LEU A 117 15.94 -4.44 -2.06
CA LEU A 117 16.13 -5.68 -2.81
C LEU A 117 16.49 -6.83 -1.87
N GLU A 118 17.45 -6.65 -0.96
CA GLU A 118 17.88 -7.71 -0.05
C GLU A 118 16.74 -8.15 0.86
N ILE A 119 16.03 -7.21 1.49
CA ILE A 119 14.91 -7.52 2.38
C ILE A 119 13.74 -8.12 1.61
N LEU A 120 13.22 -7.40 0.61
CA LEU A 120 11.99 -7.80 -0.08
C LEU A 120 12.23 -9.01 -0.98
N ASN A 121 13.32 -9.06 -1.74
CA ASN A 121 13.58 -10.15 -2.67
C ASN A 121 14.16 -11.38 -1.96
N ARG A 122 15.19 -11.21 -1.13
CA ARG A 122 15.93 -12.37 -0.59
C ARG A 122 15.39 -12.88 0.73
N ARG A 123 14.92 -12.00 1.62
CA ARG A 123 14.61 -12.35 3.02
C ARG A 123 13.12 -12.33 3.38
N LEU A 124 12.25 -11.88 2.50
CA LEU A 124 10.82 -11.76 2.77
C LEU A 124 10.18 -13.09 3.23
N HIS A 125 10.61 -14.23 2.68
CA HIS A 125 10.15 -15.55 3.11
C HIS A 125 10.52 -15.93 4.56
N GLU A 126 11.58 -15.33 5.12
CA GLU A 126 12.01 -15.55 6.51
C GLU A 126 11.03 -14.95 7.52
N LEU A 127 10.26 -13.94 7.10
CA LEU A 127 9.27 -13.24 7.94
C LEU A 127 8.03 -14.08 8.24
N GLY A 128 7.92 -15.29 7.70
CA GLY A 128 6.78 -16.18 7.93
C GLY A 128 5.48 -15.63 7.35
N ARG A 129 4.37 -15.89 8.04
CA ARG A 129 3.06 -15.39 7.61
C ARG A 129 2.96 -13.89 7.90
N LEU A 130 2.54 -13.13 6.88
CA LEU A 130 2.44 -11.68 6.94
C LEU A 130 1.25 -11.17 6.14
N ARG A 131 0.90 -9.90 6.39
CA ARG A 131 0.00 -9.12 5.54
C ARG A 131 0.83 -8.19 4.66
N ALA A 132 0.78 -8.42 3.35
CA ALA A 132 1.38 -7.57 2.34
C ALA A 132 0.35 -6.57 1.82
N SER A 133 0.71 -5.28 1.74
CA SER A 133 -0.19 -4.25 1.24
C SER A 133 0.52 -3.29 0.29
N ALA A 134 -0.15 -3.03 -0.83
CA ALA A 134 0.20 -2.01 -1.82
C ALA A 134 -1.02 -1.17 -2.14
N ARG A 135 -0.79 0.08 -2.56
CA ARG A 135 -1.86 1.02 -2.91
C ARG A 135 -1.37 2.07 -3.88
N ASN A 136 -2.31 2.69 -4.58
CA ASN A 136 -2.17 4.00 -5.21
C ASN A 136 -3.22 4.96 -4.59
N ASP A 137 -3.50 6.09 -5.24
CA ASP A 137 -4.41 7.12 -4.72
C ASP A 137 -5.86 6.60 -4.58
N ASP A 138 -6.27 5.65 -5.42
CA ASP A 138 -7.67 5.25 -5.59
C ASP A 138 -7.96 3.78 -5.27
N VAL A 139 -6.94 2.98 -4.93
CA VAL A 139 -7.14 1.60 -4.49
C VAL A 139 -6.08 1.15 -3.47
N SER A 140 -6.49 0.31 -2.54
CA SER A 140 -5.59 -0.44 -1.67
C SER A 140 -5.86 -1.94 -1.77
N LEU A 141 -4.81 -2.73 -1.92
CA LEU A 141 -4.85 -4.19 -1.85
C LEU A 141 -4.03 -4.67 -0.65
N SER A 142 -4.63 -5.52 0.17
CA SER A 142 -4.01 -6.22 1.28
C SER A 142 -4.21 -7.72 1.10
N VAL A 143 -3.14 -8.52 1.17
CA VAL A 143 -3.20 -9.98 1.07
C VAL A 143 -2.45 -10.59 2.25
N ILE A 144 -2.99 -11.64 2.86
CA ILE A 144 -2.37 -12.34 3.98
C ILE A 144 -1.86 -13.69 3.52
N GLY A 145 -0.61 -14.02 3.83
CA GLY A 145 -0.03 -15.30 3.49
C GLY A 145 1.43 -15.41 3.86
N THR A 146 1.99 -16.59 3.63
CA THR A 146 3.42 -16.85 3.78
C THR A 146 4.11 -16.70 2.42
N PRO A 147 5.06 -15.77 2.27
CA PRO A 147 5.85 -15.66 1.05
C PRO A 147 6.64 -16.95 0.83
N ARG A 148 6.61 -17.48 -0.39
CA ARG A 148 7.43 -18.64 -0.73
C ARG A 148 8.89 -18.19 -0.84
N PRO A 149 9.88 -18.97 -0.38
CA PRO A 149 11.27 -18.67 -0.67
C PRO A 149 11.43 -18.42 -2.17
N PRO A 150 12.26 -17.44 -2.59
CA PRO A 150 12.59 -17.25 -4.00
C PRO A 150 13.13 -18.58 -4.53
N ARG A 151 12.31 -19.36 -5.25
CA ARG A 151 12.73 -20.67 -5.74
C ARG A 151 13.58 -20.50 -6.98
N LEU A 152 14.64 -21.30 -7.01
CA LEU A 152 15.26 -21.89 -8.20
C LEU A 152 14.16 -22.43 -9.11
N ILE A 153 13.62 -21.59 -9.98
CA ILE A 153 12.77 -22.04 -11.07
C ILE A 153 13.67 -22.86 -11.99
N PRO A 154 13.38 -24.16 -12.24
CA PRO A 154 14.18 -24.95 -13.16
C PRO A 154 14.33 -24.19 -14.48
N ALA A 155 15.52 -24.18 -15.07
CA ALA A 155 15.82 -23.42 -16.30
C ALA A 155 14.92 -23.79 -17.51
N THR A 156 14.02 -24.75 -17.36
CA THR A 156 13.08 -25.22 -18.36
C THR A 156 11.68 -24.63 -18.23
N GLU A 157 11.32 -24.01 -17.11
CA GLU A 157 9.98 -23.45 -16.89
C GLU A 157 10.08 -21.93 -16.71
N GLU A 158 9.48 -21.20 -17.65
CA GLU A 158 9.29 -19.73 -17.65
C GLU A 158 10.55 -18.85 -17.75
N ARG A 159 10.58 -18.05 -18.81
CA ARG A 159 11.68 -17.10 -19.13
C ARG A 159 11.55 -15.79 -18.34
N GLU A 160 10.33 -15.45 -17.90
CA GLU A 160 10.01 -14.22 -17.18
C GLU A 160 10.56 -14.20 -15.75
N ALA A 161 10.42 -15.31 -15.02
CA ALA A 161 10.81 -15.39 -13.62
C ALA A 161 12.33 -15.55 -13.39
N ARG A 162 13.12 -15.60 -14.47
CA ARG A 162 14.59 -15.69 -14.43
C ARG A 162 15.32 -14.36 -14.58
N THR A 163 14.61 -13.28 -14.86
CA THR A 163 15.25 -12.00 -15.21
C THR A 163 14.93 -10.87 -14.23
N PHE A 164 13.89 -11.02 -13.40
CA PHE A 164 13.40 -9.94 -12.54
C PHE A 164 13.25 -10.38 -11.08
N PRO A 165 13.69 -9.57 -10.10
CA PRO A 165 13.44 -9.82 -8.69
C PRO A 165 11.93 -9.73 -8.41
N GLY A 166 11.41 -10.58 -7.51
CA GLY A 166 9.99 -10.63 -7.17
C GLY A 166 9.55 -11.93 -6.51
N TYR A 167 8.28 -11.98 -6.14
CA TYR A 167 7.60 -13.16 -5.61
C TYR A 167 6.48 -13.48 -6.59
N PHE A 168 6.52 -14.65 -7.22
CA PHE A 168 5.59 -14.97 -8.30
C PHE A 168 4.57 -16.02 -7.83
N GLY A 169 3.29 -15.68 -7.93
CA GLY A 169 2.17 -16.55 -7.56
C GLY A 169 1.73 -16.45 -6.09
N PRO A 170 0.55 -17.02 -5.77
CA PRO A 170 -0.07 -16.90 -4.45
C PRO A 170 0.68 -17.66 -3.33
N PRO A 171 0.54 -17.24 -2.06
CA PRO A 171 -0.38 -16.18 -1.61
C PRO A 171 0.18 -14.76 -1.70
N ILE A 172 1.50 -14.58 -1.75
CA ILE A 172 2.15 -13.27 -1.87
C ILE A 172 2.80 -13.17 -3.24
N ASP A 173 2.17 -12.40 -4.14
CA ASP A 173 2.63 -12.16 -5.51
C ASP A 173 2.96 -10.67 -5.70
N LEU A 174 4.24 -10.39 -5.95
CA LEU A 174 4.85 -9.06 -6.01
C LEU A 174 5.77 -8.98 -7.22
N ARG A 175 5.58 -7.94 -8.04
CA ARG A 175 6.43 -7.57 -9.17
C ARG A 175 7.10 -6.21 -8.88
N PRO A 176 8.15 -6.17 -8.03
CA PRO A 176 8.84 -4.94 -7.69
C PRO A 176 9.73 -4.45 -8.84
N ASP A 177 9.76 -3.14 -9.05
CA ASP A 177 10.80 -2.45 -9.80
C ASP A 177 11.62 -1.62 -8.81
N PHE A 178 12.83 -2.08 -8.48
CA PHE A 178 13.68 -1.45 -7.48
C PHE A 178 14.34 -0.14 -7.94
N SER A 179 14.12 0.32 -9.17
CA SER A 179 14.81 1.47 -9.75
C SER A 179 14.66 2.74 -8.92
N ASN A 180 13.48 2.94 -8.31
CA ASN A 180 13.17 4.14 -7.51
C ASN A 180 13.01 3.88 -6.01
N TRP A 181 13.29 2.67 -5.50
CA TRP A 181 13.15 2.38 -4.06
C TRP A 181 14.26 3.06 -3.27
N GLN A 182 13.89 3.82 -2.23
CA GLN A 182 14.84 4.67 -1.52
C GLN A 182 14.79 4.52 0.00
N PHE A 183 13.62 4.58 0.63
CA PHE A 183 13.55 4.55 2.10
C PHE A 183 12.90 3.28 2.61
N THR A 184 13.48 2.70 3.66
CA THR A 184 12.89 1.55 4.36
C THR A 184 12.84 1.83 5.85
N PHE A 185 11.66 1.67 6.44
CA PHE A 185 11.44 1.87 7.86
C PHE A 185 10.83 0.61 8.49
N ALA A 186 11.41 0.19 9.62
CA ALA A 186 10.77 -0.74 10.52
C ALA A 186 9.95 0.06 11.55
N GLN A 187 8.74 -0.38 11.86
CA GLN A 187 7.85 0.29 12.78
C GLN A 187 7.25 -0.73 13.76
N ILE A 188 7.27 -0.37 15.03
CA ILE A 188 6.64 -1.12 16.12
C ILE A 188 5.55 -0.21 16.69
N THR A 189 4.31 -0.69 16.72
CA THR A 189 3.13 0.07 17.18
C THR A 189 2.22 -0.83 18.00
N PHE A 190 1.13 -0.27 18.51
CA PHE A 190 0.07 -1.04 19.15
C PHE A 190 -1.19 -0.96 18.29
N THR A 191 -1.90 -2.09 18.14
CA THR A 191 -3.24 -2.12 17.57
C THR A 191 -4.24 -1.45 18.50
N ARG A 192 -5.49 -1.27 18.05
CA ARG A 192 -6.57 -0.74 18.90
C ARG A 192 -6.82 -1.59 20.14
N ASP A 193 -6.59 -2.90 20.02
CA ASP A 193 -6.76 -3.88 21.10
C ASP A 193 -5.49 -4.03 21.97
N GLY A 194 -4.52 -3.12 21.82
CA GLY A 194 -3.29 -3.08 22.61
C GLY A 194 -2.24 -4.12 22.21
N GLN A 195 -2.43 -4.85 21.11
CA GLN A 195 -1.46 -5.86 20.65
C GLN A 195 -0.28 -5.20 19.92
N VAL A 196 0.93 -5.71 20.12
CA VAL A 196 2.12 -5.19 19.42
C VAL A 196 2.05 -5.56 17.94
N GLN A 197 2.12 -4.54 17.09
CA GLN A 197 2.18 -4.67 15.64
C GLN A 197 3.57 -4.29 15.13
N ARG A 198 4.20 -5.19 14.37
CA ARG A 198 5.50 -4.98 13.72
C ARG A 198 5.29 -4.86 12.21
N SER A 199 5.93 -3.89 11.59
CA SER A 199 5.86 -3.72 10.14
C SER A 199 7.13 -3.19 9.51
N LEU A 200 7.37 -3.58 8.27
CA LEU A 200 8.34 -2.96 7.37
C LEU A 200 7.56 -2.16 6.32
N THR A 201 7.95 -0.92 6.09
CA THR A 201 7.35 -0.06 5.07
C THR A 201 8.44 0.51 4.17
N PHE A 202 8.23 0.37 2.87
CA PHE A 202 9.15 0.77 1.83
C PHE A 202 8.58 1.95 1.05
N PHE A 203 9.44 2.89 0.68
CA PHE A 203 9.09 4.11 -0.03
C PHE A 203 10.01 4.35 -1.21
N ASP A 204 9.47 5.01 -2.24
CA ASP A 204 10.27 5.46 -3.37
C ASP A 204 11.10 6.72 -3.03
N ASN A 205 11.92 7.18 -3.98
CA ASN A 205 12.75 8.37 -3.87
C ASN A 205 11.95 9.68 -3.72
N GLN A 206 10.66 9.68 -3.99
CA GLN A 206 9.72 10.79 -3.74
C GLN A 206 8.99 10.64 -2.38
N GLY A 207 9.29 9.56 -1.64
CA GLY A 207 8.70 9.30 -0.34
C GLY A 207 7.25 8.83 -0.39
N ARG A 208 6.79 8.30 -1.53
CA ARG A 208 5.49 7.64 -1.67
C ARG A 208 5.60 6.20 -1.19
N ALA A 209 4.57 5.69 -0.52
CA ALA A 209 4.56 4.32 -0.01
C ALA A 209 4.46 3.31 -1.17
N VAL A 210 5.43 2.39 -1.24
CA VAL A 210 5.52 1.37 -2.29
C VAL A 210 4.97 0.02 -1.80
N GLN A 211 5.42 -0.42 -0.63
CA GLN A 211 5.01 -1.70 -0.06
C GLN A 211 4.98 -1.61 1.47
N ARG A 212 3.98 -2.22 2.09
CA ARG A 212 3.93 -2.42 3.54
C ARG A 212 3.78 -3.90 3.86
N LEU A 213 4.57 -4.37 4.82
CA LEU A 213 4.53 -5.73 5.33
C LEU A 213 4.25 -5.66 6.82
N ILE A 214 3.15 -6.26 7.26
CA ILE A 214 2.83 -6.41 8.69
C ILE A 214 3.05 -7.87 9.06
N ILE A 215 3.89 -8.12 10.06
CA ILE A 215 4.15 -9.47 10.57
C ILE A 215 2.87 -9.97 11.26
N ASP A 216 2.35 -11.12 10.83
CA ASP A 216 1.06 -11.66 11.27
C ASP A 216 1.23 -12.72 12.38
N THR A 217 2.40 -13.37 12.46
CA THR A 217 2.69 -14.43 13.45
C THR A 217 3.93 -14.15 14.29
N LEU A 218 3.97 -14.75 15.49
CA LEU A 218 5.11 -14.62 16.40
C LEU A 218 6.39 -15.23 15.83
N ASP A 219 6.28 -16.27 15.01
CA ASP A 219 7.43 -16.97 14.40
C ASP A 219 8.23 -16.07 13.43
N GLY A 220 7.61 -15.02 12.88
CA GLY A 220 8.29 -14.05 12.02
C GLY A 220 9.11 -13.00 12.79
N ILE A 221 8.96 -12.92 14.12
CA ILE A 221 9.60 -11.88 14.94
C ILE A 221 11.13 -12.00 14.93
N PRO A 222 11.75 -13.19 15.11
CA PRO A 222 13.21 -13.30 15.08
C PRO A 222 13.81 -12.84 13.74
N ALA A 223 13.18 -13.19 12.62
CA ALA A 223 13.62 -12.74 11.29
C ALA A 223 13.48 -11.22 11.11
N PHE A 224 12.36 -10.65 11.60
CA PHE A 224 12.15 -9.21 11.60
C PHE A 224 13.22 -8.46 12.42
N GLU A 225 13.55 -8.96 13.61
CA GLU A 225 14.58 -8.39 14.47
C GLU A 225 15.97 -8.50 13.84
N GLN A 226 16.27 -9.62 13.19
CA GLN A 226 17.54 -9.80 12.47
C GLN A 226 17.65 -8.85 11.27
N ILE A 227 16.58 -8.67 10.49
CA ILE A 227 16.55 -7.68 9.40
C ILE A 227 16.82 -6.27 9.94
N ILE A 228 16.24 -5.91 11.08
CA ILE A 228 16.54 -4.61 11.71
C ILE A 228 18.02 -4.52 12.06
N GLN A 229 18.60 -5.54 12.67
CA GLN A 229 20.02 -5.52 13.06
C GLN A 229 20.95 -5.36 11.85
N ASP A 230 20.72 -6.11 10.77
CA ASP A 230 21.59 -6.14 9.60
C ASP A 230 21.51 -4.85 8.75
N PHE A 231 20.31 -4.29 8.66
CA PHE A 231 20.02 -3.13 7.81
C PHE A 231 19.82 -1.84 8.57
N ARG A 232 20.01 -1.79 9.88
CA ARG A 232 19.86 -0.54 10.64
C ARG A 232 20.75 0.55 10.02
N ALA A 233 20.17 1.73 9.75
CA ALA A 233 20.97 2.88 9.39
C ALA A 233 21.84 3.30 10.58
N GLU A 234 23.10 3.65 10.34
CA GLU A 234 24.02 4.14 11.39
C GLU A 234 23.44 5.35 12.09
N THR A 235 22.96 6.32 11.30
CA THR A 235 22.28 7.52 11.79
C THR A 235 20.77 7.33 11.81
N GLN A 236 20.15 7.42 12.99
CA GLN A 236 18.69 7.45 13.14
C GLN A 236 18.17 8.89 13.10
N SER A 237 18.25 9.50 11.92
CA SER A 237 17.76 10.86 11.68
C SER A 237 16.36 10.85 11.05
N SER A 238 15.56 11.86 11.41
CA SER A 238 14.30 12.19 10.75
C SER A 238 14.48 12.95 9.43
N GLU A 239 15.70 13.36 9.09
CA GLU A 239 16.00 14.04 7.84
C GLU A 239 16.09 13.04 6.69
N ILE A 240 15.21 13.19 5.72
CA ILE A 240 15.23 12.45 4.45
C ILE A 240 15.28 13.46 3.29
N VAL A 241 16.01 13.09 2.23
CA VAL A 241 16.15 13.93 1.03
C VAL A 241 15.41 13.27 -0.10
N LEU A 242 14.31 13.89 -0.53
CA LEU A 242 13.51 13.39 -1.63
C LEU A 242 14.08 13.86 -2.98
N THR A 243 13.98 13.00 -3.99
CA THR A 243 14.15 13.40 -5.39
C THR A 243 12.88 14.08 -5.87
N PRO A 244 12.92 15.31 -6.39
CA PRO A 244 11.76 15.95 -6.99
C PRO A 244 11.17 15.13 -8.13
N GLU A 245 9.86 15.23 -8.33
CA GLU A 245 9.20 14.64 -9.50
C GLU A 245 9.53 15.44 -10.76
N GLU A 246 10.02 14.74 -11.78
CA GLU A 246 10.21 15.34 -13.10
C GLU A 246 8.82 15.56 -13.73
N PRO A 247 8.57 16.74 -14.33
CA PRO A 247 7.34 16.96 -15.07
C PRO A 247 7.17 15.90 -16.16
N ALA A 248 5.99 15.30 -16.25
CA ALA A 248 5.69 14.39 -17.34
C ALA A 248 5.74 15.14 -18.69
N ASP A 249 6.29 14.48 -19.70
CA ASP A 249 6.26 15.00 -21.06
C ASP A 249 4.81 15.22 -21.52
N PRO A 250 4.55 16.27 -22.31
CA PRO A 250 3.22 16.53 -22.82
C PRO A 250 2.76 15.36 -23.70
N ILE A 251 1.56 14.84 -23.41
CA ILE A 251 0.98 13.77 -24.22
C ILE A 251 0.72 14.32 -25.63
N ARG A 252 1.35 13.68 -26.62
CA ARG A 252 1.14 14.01 -28.03
C ARG A 252 -0.35 13.84 -28.39
N PRO A 253 -0.94 14.74 -29.20
CA PRO A 253 -2.34 14.62 -29.62
C PRO A 253 -2.63 13.31 -30.38
N ASP A 254 -3.82 12.75 -30.15
CA ASP A 254 -4.31 11.52 -30.80
C ASP A 254 -4.19 11.56 -32.33
N ALA A 255 -4.41 12.73 -32.95
CA ALA A 255 -4.31 12.93 -34.41
C ALA A 255 -2.89 12.79 -34.99
N GLN A 256 -1.85 12.80 -34.15
CA GLN A 256 -0.45 12.66 -34.56
C GLN A 256 0.08 11.23 -34.35
N VAL A 257 -0.77 10.31 -33.91
CA VAL A 257 -0.43 8.89 -33.74
C VAL A 257 -0.67 8.17 -35.06
N ASP A 258 0.29 7.36 -35.50
CA ASP A 258 0.10 6.41 -36.60
C ASP A 258 -0.77 5.24 -36.11
N VAL A 259 -2.09 5.43 -36.18
CA VAL A 259 -3.08 4.45 -35.70
C VAL A 259 -3.00 3.12 -36.46
N PRO A 260 -2.85 3.08 -37.80
CA PRO A 260 -2.64 1.81 -38.51
C PRO A 260 -1.43 1.02 -38.01
N SER A 261 -0.29 1.68 -37.77
CA SER A 261 0.92 1.04 -37.24
C SER A 261 0.73 0.56 -35.80
N LEU A 262 0.07 1.37 -34.95
CA LEU A 262 -0.28 1.01 -33.57
C LEU A 262 -1.14 -0.27 -33.53
N ILE A 263 -2.17 -0.32 -34.37
CA ILE A 263 -3.07 -1.49 -34.48
C ILE A 263 -2.31 -2.71 -34.98
N ALA A 264 -1.50 -2.56 -36.03
CA ALA A 264 -0.71 -3.67 -36.56
C ALA A 264 0.27 -4.23 -35.51
N ALA A 265 0.90 -3.36 -34.71
CA ALA A 265 1.77 -3.77 -33.62
C ALA A 265 1.00 -4.46 -32.49
N TRP A 266 -0.20 -3.95 -32.15
CA TRP A 266 -1.09 -4.57 -31.17
C TRP A 266 -1.48 -5.99 -31.59
N ASP A 267 -1.85 -6.18 -32.86
CA ASP A 267 -2.27 -7.48 -33.37
C ASP A 267 -1.13 -8.49 -33.48
N ALA A 268 0.10 -8.00 -33.63
CA ALA A 268 1.29 -8.82 -33.76
C ALA A 268 1.86 -9.33 -32.43
N ILE A 269 1.37 -8.85 -31.28
CA ILE A 269 1.91 -9.31 -29.99
C ILE A 269 1.57 -10.78 -29.75
N THR A 270 2.57 -11.53 -29.30
CA THR A 270 2.44 -12.96 -28.97
C THR A 270 2.51 -13.22 -27.47
N ASP A 271 2.81 -12.16 -26.71
CA ASP A 271 2.89 -12.13 -25.26
C ASP A 271 2.34 -10.79 -24.76
N VAL A 272 1.49 -10.82 -23.74
CA VAL A 272 0.90 -9.61 -23.16
C VAL A 272 1.94 -8.67 -22.55
N HIS A 273 3.12 -9.18 -22.17
CA HIS A 273 4.22 -8.35 -21.67
C HIS A 273 4.89 -7.51 -22.76
N GLN A 274 4.69 -7.86 -24.04
CA GLN A 274 5.14 -7.03 -25.17
C GLN A 274 4.30 -5.76 -25.32
N PHE A 275 3.13 -5.67 -24.68
CA PHE A 275 2.24 -4.53 -24.83
C PHE A 275 2.89 -3.20 -24.43
N SER A 276 3.64 -3.17 -23.32
CA SER A 276 4.32 -1.94 -22.87
C SER A 276 5.41 -1.49 -23.83
N THR A 277 6.22 -2.41 -24.35
CA THR A 277 7.41 -2.07 -25.15
C THR A 277 7.12 -2.03 -26.65
N ALA A 278 6.51 -3.06 -27.19
CA ALA A 278 6.27 -3.22 -28.63
C ALA A 278 5.08 -2.38 -29.13
N VAL A 279 4.14 -2.03 -28.24
CA VAL A 279 2.96 -1.22 -28.60
C VAL A 279 3.10 0.19 -28.03
N LEU A 280 3.11 0.36 -26.70
CA LEU A 280 3.07 1.71 -26.11
C LEU A 280 4.36 2.51 -26.35
N ALA A 281 5.51 1.99 -25.92
CA ALA A 281 6.79 2.69 -26.04
C ALA A 281 7.20 2.89 -27.51
N LYS A 282 7.03 1.87 -28.37
CA LYS A 282 7.31 1.97 -29.81
C LYS A 282 6.56 3.11 -30.49
N HIS A 283 5.32 3.35 -30.09
CA HIS A 283 4.48 4.37 -30.71
C HIS A 283 4.48 5.66 -29.92
N ASP A 284 5.18 5.78 -28.79
CA ASP A 284 5.17 6.95 -27.92
C ASP A 284 3.72 7.40 -27.59
N VAL A 285 2.95 6.47 -27.02
CA VAL A 285 1.57 6.69 -26.59
C VAL A 285 1.37 6.24 -25.15
N THR A 286 0.52 6.96 -24.43
CA THR A 286 0.07 6.49 -23.12
C THR A 286 -0.84 5.28 -23.27
N ARG A 287 -0.97 4.49 -22.19
CA ARG A 287 -1.85 3.33 -22.18
C ARG A 287 -3.28 3.70 -22.57
N LEU A 288 -3.86 4.70 -21.91
CA LEU A 288 -5.23 5.14 -22.15
C LEU A 288 -5.42 5.72 -23.55
N GLN A 289 -4.42 6.41 -24.09
CA GLN A 289 -4.43 6.88 -25.49
C GLN A 289 -4.48 5.71 -26.48
N ALA A 290 -3.66 4.68 -26.28
CA ALA A 290 -3.69 3.49 -27.10
C ALA A 290 -5.07 2.80 -27.07
N LEU A 291 -5.73 2.74 -25.89
CA LEU A 291 -7.07 2.16 -25.76
C LEU A 291 -8.12 2.92 -26.59
N ARG A 292 -8.08 4.26 -26.58
CA ARG A 292 -9.01 5.08 -27.37
C ARG A 292 -8.83 4.86 -28.87
N LEU A 293 -7.59 4.64 -29.31
CA LEU A 293 -7.23 4.55 -30.74
C LEU A 293 -7.33 3.14 -31.32
N ALA A 294 -7.31 2.09 -30.49
CA ALA A 294 -7.25 0.69 -30.95
C ALA A 294 -8.57 0.15 -31.55
N GLY A 295 -9.67 0.87 -31.36
CA GLY A 295 -11.01 0.49 -31.83
C GLY A 295 -11.69 -0.60 -30.96
N PRO A 296 -13.02 -0.77 -31.11
CA PRO A 296 -13.87 -1.55 -30.20
C PRO A 296 -13.58 -3.06 -30.18
N GLU A 297 -12.92 -3.58 -31.21
CA GLU A 297 -12.49 -4.99 -31.26
C GLU A 297 -11.37 -5.29 -30.26
N ARG A 298 -10.50 -4.31 -29.99
CA ARG A 298 -9.33 -4.42 -29.11
C ARG A 298 -9.56 -3.76 -27.76
N ALA A 299 -10.24 -2.62 -27.74
CA ALA A 299 -10.49 -1.86 -26.53
C ALA A 299 -11.87 -1.20 -26.59
N GLN A 300 -12.71 -1.49 -25.59
CA GLN A 300 -14.07 -0.97 -25.49
C GLN A 300 -14.30 -0.34 -24.12
N ARG A 301 -14.80 0.90 -24.12
CA ARG A 301 -15.19 1.60 -22.89
C ARG A 301 -16.45 0.97 -22.28
N LEU A 302 -16.46 0.84 -20.97
CA LEU A 302 -17.56 0.29 -20.16
C LEU A 302 -18.20 1.40 -19.30
N ASP A 303 -19.48 1.23 -18.93
CA ASP A 303 -20.21 2.19 -18.09
C ASP A 303 -19.65 2.18 -16.66
N SER A 304 -18.97 3.27 -16.26
CA SER A 304 -18.40 3.45 -14.93
C SER A 304 -19.36 4.19 -13.98
N PRO A 305 -19.54 3.76 -12.71
CA PRO A 305 -18.92 2.61 -12.04
C PRO A 305 -19.75 1.30 -12.16
N LYS A 306 -20.84 1.28 -12.95
CA LYS A 306 -21.76 0.13 -13.02
C LYS A 306 -21.08 -1.16 -13.46
N ALA A 307 -20.19 -1.08 -14.44
CA ALA A 307 -19.45 -2.23 -14.95
C ALA A 307 -18.50 -2.85 -13.91
N LEU A 308 -17.88 -2.04 -13.05
CA LEU A 308 -17.05 -2.55 -11.94
C LEU A 308 -17.91 -3.33 -10.94
N ASN A 309 -19.06 -2.77 -10.55
CA ASN A 309 -19.98 -3.43 -9.62
C ASN A 309 -20.53 -4.73 -10.22
N ALA A 310 -20.89 -4.72 -11.51
CA ALA A 310 -21.36 -5.91 -12.23
C ALA A 310 -20.27 -7.00 -12.31
N LEU A 311 -19.04 -6.62 -12.64
CA LEU A 311 -17.89 -7.52 -12.71
C LEU A 311 -17.66 -8.23 -11.37
N LEU A 312 -17.53 -7.46 -10.28
CA LEU A 312 -17.19 -8.01 -8.97
C LEU A 312 -18.34 -8.83 -8.37
N SER A 313 -19.58 -8.39 -8.56
CA SER A 313 -20.76 -9.12 -8.08
C SER A 313 -20.93 -10.46 -8.82
N ALA A 314 -20.76 -10.46 -10.15
CA ALA A 314 -20.84 -11.68 -10.94
C ALA A 314 -19.69 -12.65 -10.63
N ALA A 315 -18.45 -12.15 -10.51
CA ALA A 315 -17.31 -12.98 -10.15
C ALA A 315 -17.49 -13.64 -8.76
N ALA A 316 -17.98 -12.89 -7.77
CA ALA A 316 -18.29 -13.43 -6.44
C ALA A 316 -19.42 -14.47 -6.50
N HIS A 317 -20.53 -14.17 -7.18
CA HIS A 317 -21.68 -15.07 -7.31
C HIS A 317 -21.32 -16.39 -8.01
N GLU A 318 -20.58 -16.32 -9.11
CA GLU A 318 -20.14 -17.49 -9.88
C GLU A 318 -18.95 -18.22 -9.23
N LYS A 319 -18.42 -17.69 -8.11
CA LYS A 319 -17.21 -18.17 -7.44
C LYS A 319 -16.02 -18.29 -8.40
N LEU A 320 -15.95 -17.35 -9.34
CA LEU A 320 -14.91 -17.28 -10.35
C LEU A 320 -13.60 -16.80 -9.71
N GLU A 321 -12.52 -17.54 -9.95
CA GLU A 321 -11.19 -17.08 -9.56
C GLU A 321 -10.73 -15.96 -10.50
N ILE A 322 -10.41 -14.81 -9.92
CA ILE A 322 -9.91 -13.64 -10.63
C ILE A 322 -8.51 -13.30 -10.15
N MET A 323 -7.82 -12.47 -10.92
CA MET A 323 -6.62 -11.78 -10.47
C MET A 323 -6.88 -10.28 -10.44
N ALA A 324 -6.42 -9.59 -9.39
CA ALA A 324 -6.49 -8.13 -9.29
C ALA A 324 -5.07 -7.57 -9.12
N PHE A 325 -4.66 -6.75 -10.08
CA PHE A 325 -3.33 -6.13 -10.12
C PHE A 325 -3.47 -4.69 -9.62
N VAL A 326 -2.77 -4.39 -8.52
CA VAL A 326 -2.67 -3.05 -7.96
C VAL A 326 -1.22 -2.60 -8.04
N SER A 327 -0.99 -1.58 -8.86
CA SER A 327 0.33 -1.02 -9.12
C SER A 327 0.45 0.38 -8.50
N ASN A 328 1.67 0.71 -8.13
CA ASN A 328 2.10 2.06 -7.79
C ASN A 328 3.42 2.38 -8.49
N SER A 329 4.14 3.41 -8.03
CA SER A 329 5.35 3.90 -8.68
C SER A 329 6.46 2.87 -8.87
N ALA A 330 6.49 1.80 -8.07
CA ALA A 330 7.62 0.89 -8.06
C ALA A 330 7.29 -0.56 -7.65
N ASN A 331 6.01 -0.92 -7.53
CA ASN A 331 5.57 -2.29 -7.27
C ASN A 331 4.20 -2.57 -7.90
N THR A 332 4.00 -3.81 -8.32
CA THR A 332 2.67 -4.37 -8.59
C THR A 332 2.42 -5.53 -7.65
N GLN A 333 1.40 -5.42 -6.80
CA GLN A 333 0.91 -6.51 -5.98
C GLN A 333 -0.31 -7.16 -6.64
N ILE A 334 -0.33 -8.50 -6.64
CA ILE A 334 -1.35 -9.27 -7.34
C ILE A 334 -2.12 -10.12 -6.33
N PHE A 335 -3.43 -9.95 -6.29
CA PHE A 335 -4.33 -10.92 -5.67
C PHE A 335 -4.72 -11.97 -6.71
N THR A 336 -4.79 -13.24 -6.31
CA THR A 336 -5.33 -14.33 -7.12
C THR A 336 -6.21 -15.21 -6.25
N GLY A 337 -7.48 -15.34 -6.59
CA GLY A 337 -8.41 -16.17 -5.84
C GLY A 337 -9.87 -15.85 -6.09
N LYS A 338 -10.74 -16.49 -5.30
CA LYS A 338 -12.17 -16.18 -5.24
C LYS A 338 -12.39 -14.98 -4.35
N ILE A 339 -13.43 -14.22 -4.65
CA ILE A 339 -13.82 -13.05 -3.87
C ILE A 339 -15.18 -13.23 -3.23
N GLU A 340 -15.37 -12.56 -2.10
CA GLU A 340 -16.68 -12.38 -1.50
C GLU A 340 -17.49 -11.29 -2.23
N ALA A 341 -18.79 -11.23 -1.94
CA ALA A 341 -19.65 -10.21 -2.52
C ALA A 341 -19.15 -8.80 -2.15
N PRO A 342 -19.12 -7.85 -3.12
CA PRO A 342 -18.68 -6.48 -2.85
C PRO A 342 -19.61 -5.79 -1.84
N THR A 343 -19.02 -5.01 -0.94
CA THR A 343 -19.72 -4.22 0.08
C THR A 343 -19.32 -2.75 -0.03
N LYS A 344 -20.14 -1.85 0.53
CA LYS A 344 -19.79 -0.43 0.67
C LYS A 344 -19.15 -0.20 2.04
N ALA A 345 -17.93 0.30 2.05
CA ALA A 345 -17.25 0.76 3.25
C ALA A 345 -17.54 2.24 3.52
N ARG A 346 -17.08 2.73 4.68
CA ARG A 346 -17.21 4.14 5.06
C ARG A 346 -16.59 5.05 4.00
N GLY A 347 -17.24 6.17 3.71
CA GLY A 347 -16.76 7.14 2.72
C GLY A 347 -16.99 6.73 1.27
N GLY A 348 -17.86 5.74 1.01
CA GLY A 348 -18.25 5.35 -0.35
C GLY A 348 -17.25 4.45 -1.08
N TRP A 349 -16.27 3.89 -0.36
CA TRP A 349 -15.32 2.95 -0.94
C TRP A 349 -15.98 1.60 -1.19
N LEU A 350 -15.75 1.02 -2.36
CA LEU A 350 -16.12 -0.36 -2.66
C LEU A 350 -15.10 -1.30 -2.02
N ARG A 351 -15.53 -2.25 -1.21
CA ARG A 351 -14.66 -3.23 -0.57
C ARG A 351 -15.03 -4.65 -0.98
N VAL A 352 -14.00 -5.41 -1.31
CA VAL A 352 -14.07 -6.84 -1.63
C VAL A 352 -13.06 -7.58 -0.74
N GLY A 353 -13.48 -8.67 -0.12
CA GLY A 353 -12.63 -9.55 0.68
C GLY A 353 -12.51 -10.95 0.08
N ASP A 354 -11.78 -11.82 0.78
CA ASP A 354 -11.82 -13.26 0.57
C ASP A 354 -11.87 -14.00 1.93
N GLU A 355 -12.04 -15.32 1.87
CA GLU A 355 -12.08 -16.19 3.06
C GLU A 355 -10.73 -16.30 3.80
N HIS A 356 -9.64 -15.81 3.20
CA HIS A 356 -8.28 -15.86 3.74
C HIS A 356 -7.82 -14.52 4.36
N GLY A 357 -8.68 -13.49 4.34
CA GLY A 357 -8.44 -12.18 4.92
C GLY A 357 -7.76 -11.17 3.99
N ALA A 358 -7.72 -11.44 2.68
CA ALA A 358 -7.40 -10.44 1.68
C ALA A 358 -8.49 -9.35 1.63
N SER A 359 -8.10 -8.13 1.24
CA SER A 359 -9.02 -7.01 1.09
C SER A 359 -8.56 -6.09 -0.03
N LEU A 360 -9.44 -5.87 -1.01
CA LEU A 360 -9.35 -4.88 -2.05
C LEU A 360 -10.35 -3.77 -1.73
N SER A 361 -9.90 -2.52 -1.60
CA SER A 361 -10.76 -1.36 -1.37
C SER A 361 -10.51 -0.33 -2.46
N ILE A 362 -11.55 0.04 -3.21
CA ILE A 362 -11.49 0.92 -4.39
C ILE A 362 -12.33 2.18 -4.10
N ASN A 363 -11.75 3.35 -4.36
CA ASN A 363 -12.43 4.63 -4.33
C ASN A 363 -13.26 4.82 -5.60
N GLU A 364 -14.54 4.50 -5.57
CA GLU A 364 -15.40 4.65 -6.75
C GLU A 364 -15.51 6.09 -7.24
N ALA A 365 -15.38 7.08 -6.34
CA ALA A 365 -15.41 8.49 -6.72
C ALA A 365 -14.18 8.93 -7.53
N GLY A 366 -13.08 8.16 -7.47
CA GLY A 366 -11.86 8.41 -8.25
C GLY A 366 -11.89 7.81 -9.65
N ILE A 367 -12.90 7.00 -10.00
CA ILE A 367 -12.98 6.32 -11.29
C ILE A 367 -13.46 7.28 -12.39
N ASP A 368 -12.66 7.46 -13.44
CA ASP A 368 -13.04 8.22 -14.64
C ASP A 368 -13.46 7.31 -15.80
N GLN A 369 -12.72 6.21 -16.02
CA GLN A 369 -12.97 5.31 -17.14
C GLN A 369 -12.72 3.85 -16.76
N ILE A 370 -13.53 2.97 -17.33
CA ILE A 370 -13.32 1.53 -17.28
C ILE A 370 -13.26 1.02 -18.72
N TRP A 371 -12.28 0.17 -19.00
CA TRP A 371 -12.05 -0.38 -20.33
C TRP A 371 -11.97 -1.90 -20.29
N LEU A 372 -12.69 -2.55 -21.21
CA LEU A 372 -12.44 -3.92 -21.60
C LEU A 372 -11.35 -3.92 -22.67
N VAL A 373 -10.22 -4.56 -22.41
CA VAL A 373 -9.06 -4.59 -23.30
C VAL A 373 -8.73 -6.03 -23.67
N LYS A 374 -8.58 -6.30 -24.96
CA LYS A 374 -8.27 -7.61 -25.53
C LYS A 374 -6.90 -7.58 -26.18
N LYS A 375 -6.04 -8.47 -25.73
CA LYS A 375 -4.64 -8.56 -26.17
C LYS A 375 -4.40 -9.94 -26.78
N PRO A 376 -3.97 -10.02 -28.05
CA PRO A 376 -3.54 -11.28 -28.64
C PRO A 376 -2.39 -11.90 -27.85
N SER A 377 -2.23 -13.21 -27.96
CA SER A 377 -1.09 -13.94 -27.42
C SER A 377 -0.96 -15.29 -28.13
N SER A 378 0.15 -15.98 -27.88
CA SER A 378 0.40 -17.34 -28.37
C SER A 378 -0.64 -18.38 -27.92
N ILE A 379 -1.45 -18.07 -26.91
CA ILE A 379 -2.49 -18.93 -26.34
C ILE A 379 -3.91 -18.42 -26.62
N GLY A 380 -4.05 -17.49 -27.56
CA GLY A 380 -5.31 -16.84 -27.90
C GLY A 380 -5.45 -15.45 -27.29
N ILE A 381 -6.66 -14.91 -27.33
CA ILE A 381 -6.96 -13.57 -26.82
C ILE A 381 -7.05 -13.61 -25.29
N LEU A 382 -6.37 -12.69 -24.62
CA LEU A 382 -6.50 -12.44 -23.18
C LEU A 382 -7.20 -11.10 -22.96
N SER A 383 -8.26 -11.14 -22.17
CA SER A 383 -9.16 -10.03 -21.90
C SER A 383 -8.99 -9.52 -20.48
N THR A 384 -8.92 -8.19 -20.34
CA THR A 384 -8.63 -7.51 -19.07
C THR A 384 -9.62 -6.37 -18.87
N VAL A 385 -10.12 -6.20 -17.64
CA VAL A 385 -10.86 -4.99 -17.27
C VAL A 385 -9.91 -4.05 -16.56
N GLU A 386 -9.72 -2.86 -17.11
CA GLU A 386 -8.77 -1.86 -16.64
C GLU A 386 -9.54 -0.62 -16.17
N VAL A 387 -9.28 -0.19 -14.93
CA VAL A 387 -9.95 0.94 -14.29
C VAL A 387 -8.97 2.10 -14.19
N TYR A 388 -9.40 3.30 -14.58
CA TYR A 388 -8.55 4.49 -14.68
C TYR A 388 -9.13 5.66 -13.89
N ASN A 389 -8.24 6.49 -13.33
CA ASN A 389 -8.60 7.78 -12.74
C ASN A 389 -8.55 8.91 -13.78
N ALA A 390 -8.94 10.12 -13.37
CA ALA A 390 -9.00 11.30 -14.25
C ALA A 390 -7.63 11.76 -14.78
N LYS A 391 -6.53 11.34 -14.16
CA LYS A 391 -5.16 11.59 -14.65
C LYS A 391 -4.74 10.59 -15.73
N GLY A 392 -5.56 9.58 -16.01
CA GLY A 392 -5.23 8.49 -16.93
C GLY A 392 -4.33 7.42 -16.31
N GLU A 393 -4.17 7.42 -14.99
CA GLU A 393 -3.42 6.41 -14.25
C GLU A 393 -4.30 5.18 -14.01
N VAL A 394 -3.69 4.00 -14.01
CA VAL A 394 -4.39 2.74 -13.73
C VAL A 394 -4.66 2.65 -12.23
N ILE A 395 -5.93 2.57 -11.86
CA ILE A 395 -6.37 2.26 -10.50
C ILE A 395 -6.12 0.76 -10.23
N VAL A 396 -6.81 -0.12 -10.98
CA VAL A 396 -6.73 -1.58 -10.81
C VAL A 396 -7.00 -2.27 -12.15
N GLN A 397 -6.41 -3.45 -12.34
CA GLN A 397 -6.69 -4.31 -13.49
C GLN A 397 -7.17 -5.69 -13.04
N PHE A 398 -8.21 -6.20 -13.69
CA PHE A 398 -8.77 -7.51 -13.42
C PHE A 398 -8.54 -8.48 -14.60
N TYR A 399 -8.16 -9.70 -14.24
CA TYR A 399 -7.89 -10.79 -15.17
C TYR A 399 -8.61 -12.06 -14.72
N SER A 400 -8.83 -12.99 -15.63
CA SER A 400 -9.12 -14.37 -15.28
C SER A 400 -7.91 -15.01 -14.61
N LYS A 401 -8.10 -15.74 -13.50
CA LYS A 401 -7.08 -16.69 -13.05
C LYS A 401 -6.95 -17.78 -14.11
N ARG A 402 -5.72 -17.98 -14.60
CA ARG A 402 -5.40 -19.00 -15.61
C ARG A 402 -4.17 -19.78 -15.21
N GLU A 403 -4.08 -21.01 -15.69
CA GLU A 403 -2.85 -21.77 -15.64
C GLU A 403 -1.85 -21.23 -16.69
N PRO A 404 -0.54 -21.39 -16.45
CA PRO A 404 0.48 -21.10 -17.45
C PRO A 404 0.17 -21.80 -18.77
N ARG A 405 0.34 -21.06 -19.89
CA ARG A 405 0.12 -21.56 -21.26
C ARG A 405 -1.30 -22.05 -21.57
N LYS A 406 -2.30 -21.70 -20.74
CA LYS A 406 -3.72 -21.95 -21.01
C LYS A 406 -4.47 -20.65 -21.32
N PRO A 407 -5.46 -20.67 -22.23
CA PRO A 407 -6.30 -19.50 -22.51
C PRO A 407 -7.07 -19.05 -21.27
N GLU A 408 -7.67 -17.86 -21.34
CA GLU A 408 -8.59 -17.40 -20.31
C GLU A 408 -9.87 -18.26 -20.24
N SER A 409 -10.50 -18.28 -19.07
CA SER A 409 -11.71 -19.07 -18.84
C SER A 409 -12.87 -18.64 -19.72
N ASP A 410 -13.65 -19.60 -20.24
CA ASP A 410 -14.88 -19.35 -20.99
C ASP A 410 -15.90 -18.60 -20.13
N THR A 411 -15.97 -18.92 -18.83
CA THR A 411 -16.82 -18.22 -17.86
C THR A 411 -16.43 -16.76 -17.74
N TRP A 412 -15.12 -16.46 -17.70
CA TRP A 412 -14.62 -15.08 -17.71
C TRP A 412 -15.04 -14.35 -18.98
N ARG A 413 -14.86 -14.97 -20.16
CA ARG A 413 -15.29 -14.37 -21.44
C ARG A 413 -16.79 -14.10 -21.50
N ALA A 414 -17.59 -15.04 -21.01
CA ALA A 414 -19.05 -14.90 -20.96
C ALA A 414 -19.50 -13.80 -19.99
N LEU A 415 -18.81 -13.64 -18.85
CA LEU A 415 -19.04 -12.56 -17.90
C LEU A 415 -18.72 -11.21 -18.57
N LEU A 416 -17.52 -11.08 -19.16
CA LEU A 416 -17.08 -9.83 -19.80
C LEU A 416 -18.02 -9.38 -20.93
N ALA A 417 -18.58 -10.31 -21.69
CA ALA A 417 -19.52 -10.02 -22.76
C ALA A 417 -20.84 -9.38 -22.28
N LYS A 418 -21.20 -9.58 -21.00
CA LYS A 418 -22.42 -9.05 -20.38
C LYS A 418 -22.20 -7.72 -19.66
N LEU A 419 -20.96 -7.24 -19.56
CA LEU A 419 -20.68 -6.00 -18.84
C LEU A 419 -21.34 -4.79 -19.54
N PRO A 420 -21.93 -3.85 -18.77
CA PRO A 420 -22.48 -2.61 -19.29
C PRO A 420 -21.46 -1.84 -20.13
N LYS A 421 -21.80 -1.56 -21.39
CA LYS A 421 -20.99 -0.75 -22.32
C LYS A 421 -21.32 0.73 -22.14
N ALA A 422 -20.32 1.59 -22.34
CA ALA A 422 -20.47 3.04 -22.24
C ALA A 422 -21.28 3.65 -23.39
#